data_AF-A0A5D4FUJ9-F1
#
_entry.id   AF-A0A5D4FUJ9-F1
#
_cell.length_a   1.000
_cell.length_b   1.000
_cell.length_c   1.000
_cell.angle_alpha   90.00
_cell.angle_beta   90.00
_cell.angle_gamma   90.00
#
_symmetry.space_group_name_H-M   'P 1'
#
loop_
_entity.id
_entity.type
_entity.pdbx_description
1 polymer ?
#
loop_
_entity_poly.entity_id
_entity_poly.type
_entity_poly.pdbx_seq_one_letter_code
_entity_poly.pdbx_strand_id
1 'polypeptide(L)'
;MRKPIGKTVTIIGLVVLLVLIIAGIGSWLGTDGKGGFGGPGSHEGSGKPGREASPNPPGCIDYEVIALPGTWESKADDDPVNPTANPRSLLLHVTQPLQEQTDPERVKIHTVPYTAQFRNFNAQHEMSYDDSRKQGLGRAVGEIQATHEKCPATKFVLVGFSQGAVIAGDLASNIGNHRGPVDPSLIAGVALIADGRQETQHGELVGNKENTGIGAEVALHAVNALVQPIVPGATMRGGRPDGFGELNDRVKNFCAAGDTVCDAPASIGNAVSRAKELVGANGIHAHYDTNRDVVDGMTAPEWITNWVRDLVQQPI
;
A
#
# COMPACT_ATOMS: atom_id res chain seq x y z
N MET A 1 30.08 65.22 -4.37
CA MET A 1 29.45 64.54 -3.21
C MET A 1 28.32 63.64 -3.71
N ARG A 2 28.57 62.33 -3.89
CA ARG A 2 27.52 61.34 -4.23
C ARG A 2 27.15 60.58 -2.96
N LYS A 3 25.90 60.72 -2.50
CA LYS A 3 25.35 59.99 -1.34
C LYS A 3 25.38 58.47 -1.62
N PRO A 4 25.70 57.62 -0.64
CA PRO A 4 25.79 56.18 -0.83
C PRO A 4 24.38 55.56 -0.82
N ILE A 5 23.70 55.60 -1.97
CA ILE A 5 22.34 55.02 -2.15
C ILE A 5 22.36 53.48 -2.09
N GLY A 6 23.53 52.84 -2.24
CA GLY A 6 23.66 51.38 -2.23
C GLY A 6 23.35 50.74 -0.86
N LYS A 7 23.89 51.29 0.24
CA LYS A 7 23.77 50.61 1.55
C LYS A 7 22.33 50.63 2.09
N THR A 8 21.59 51.72 1.90
CA THR A 8 20.21 51.85 2.39
C THR A 8 19.26 50.95 1.59
N VAL A 9 19.45 50.82 0.28
CA VAL A 9 18.63 49.92 -0.56
C VAL A 9 18.93 48.46 -0.24
N THR A 10 20.20 48.08 -0.01
CA THR A 10 20.55 46.72 0.42
C THR A 10 20.02 46.38 1.81
N ILE A 11 20.04 47.33 2.74
CA ILE A 11 19.47 47.15 4.09
C ILE A 11 17.94 47.01 4.01
N ILE A 12 17.26 47.84 3.22
CA ILE A 12 15.81 47.73 3.01
C ILE A 12 15.46 46.39 2.35
N GLY A 13 16.23 45.95 1.35
CA GLY A 13 16.05 44.64 0.71
C GLY A 13 16.23 43.47 1.66
N LEU A 14 17.25 43.53 2.53
CA LEU A 14 17.48 42.51 3.57
C LEU A 14 16.35 42.49 4.61
N VAL A 15 15.88 43.66 5.05
CA VAL A 15 14.76 43.75 6.01
C VAL A 15 13.47 43.21 5.39
N VAL A 16 13.17 43.54 4.13
CA VAL A 16 12.00 43.00 3.42
C VAL A 16 12.11 41.48 3.27
N LEU A 17 13.27 40.95 2.88
CA LEU A 17 13.50 39.51 2.80
C LEU A 17 13.33 38.84 4.16
N LEU A 18 13.84 39.43 5.24
CA LEU A 18 13.72 38.90 6.59
C LEU A 18 12.27 38.91 7.07
N VAL A 19 11.50 39.96 6.77
CA VAL A 19 10.06 40.05 7.05
C VAL A 19 9.28 39.01 6.24
N LEU A 20 9.63 38.77 4.97
CA LEU A 20 9.00 37.73 4.15
C LEU A 20 9.33 36.31 4.66
N ILE A 21 10.56 36.09 5.15
CA ILE A 21 10.95 34.83 5.79
C ILE A 21 10.20 34.64 7.10
N ILE A 22 10.12 35.67 7.95
CA ILE A 22 9.38 35.61 9.22
C ILE A 22 7.87 35.45 8.97
N ALA A 23 7.30 36.12 7.98
CA ALA A 23 5.90 35.96 7.58
C ALA A 23 5.64 34.58 6.93
N GLY A 24 6.60 34.04 6.17
CA GLY A 24 6.56 32.69 5.61
C GLY A 24 6.64 31.62 6.71
N ILE A 25 7.52 31.79 7.70
CA ILE A 25 7.63 30.90 8.87
C ILE A 25 6.39 31.04 9.77
N GLY A 26 5.87 32.24 9.98
CA GLY A 26 4.64 32.48 10.74
C GLY A 26 3.38 31.97 10.03
N SER A 27 3.35 32.02 8.69
CA SER A 27 2.31 31.37 7.90
C SER A 27 2.45 29.86 7.96
N TRP A 28 3.67 29.31 7.86
CA TRP A 28 3.91 27.87 7.93
C TRP A 28 3.54 27.28 9.30
N LEU A 29 4.00 27.93 10.38
CA LEU A 29 3.62 27.62 11.77
C LEU A 29 2.14 27.90 12.07
N GLY A 30 1.49 28.78 11.32
CA GLY A 30 0.04 29.06 11.41
C GLY A 30 -0.83 28.17 10.52
N THR A 31 -0.25 27.48 9.53
CA THR A 31 -0.95 26.56 8.62
C THR A 31 -0.93 25.10 9.05
N ASP A 32 -0.17 24.74 10.08
CA ASP A 32 -0.24 23.41 10.70
C ASP A 32 -1.59 23.11 11.40
N GLY A 33 -2.55 24.04 11.33
CA GLY A 33 -3.90 23.89 11.88
C GLY A 33 -5.00 23.43 10.92
N LYS A 34 -4.74 23.24 9.62
CA LYS A 34 -5.78 22.76 8.66
C LYS A 34 -5.19 21.85 7.58
N GLY A 35 -5.00 20.59 7.93
CA GLY A 35 -4.65 19.52 6.98
C GLY A 35 -4.00 18.28 7.60
N GLY A 36 -3.61 18.33 8.89
CA GLY A 36 -3.08 17.21 9.64
C GLY A 36 -4.16 16.48 10.43
N PHE A 37 -4.00 15.15 10.53
CA PHE A 37 -4.74 14.26 11.42
C PHE A 37 -5.08 14.93 12.76
N GLY A 38 -6.37 14.93 13.11
CA GLY A 38 -6.81 15.34 14.44
C GLY A 38 -6.10 14.51 15.49
N GLY A 39 -5.27 15.16 16.31
CA GLY A 39 -4.64 14.54 17.46
C GLY A 39 -5.71 14.04 18.46
N PRO A 40 -5.42 12.98 19.22
CA PRO A 40 -6.43 12.26 19.98
C PRO A 40 -6.97 13.11 21.13
N GLY A 41 -8.29 13.09 21.30
CA GLY A 41 -8.86 13.24 22.63
C GLY A 41 -8.21 12.19 23.53
N SER A 42 -7.64 12.62 24.64
CA SER A 42 -7.09 11.76 25.68
C SER A 42 -8.19 10.89 26.27
N HIS A 43 -8.41 9.72 25.69
CA HIS A 43 -8.91 8.60 26.46
C HIS A 43 -7.70 7.96 27.12
N GLU A 44 -7.47 8.31 28.40
CA GLU A 44 -6.76 7.44 29.34
C GLU A 44 -7.54 6.11 29.43
N GLY A 45 -7.33 5.24 28.44
CA GLY A 45 -7.62 3.83 28.54
C GLY A 45 -6.39 3.16 29.12
N SER A 46 -6.36 3.03 30.44
CA SER A 46 -5.41 2.16 31.14
C SER A 46 -5.32 0.82 30.42
N GLY A 47 -4.13 0.47 29.93
CA GLY A 47 -3.86 -0.86 29.39
C GLY A 47 -4.19 -1.92 30.43
N LYS A 48 -5.28 -2.65 30.20
CA LYS A 48 -5.52 -3.95 30.80
C LYS A 48 -5.17 -5.02 29.77
N PRO A 49 -4.37 -6.03 30.12
CA PRO A 49 -4.22 -7.20 29.26
C PRO A 49 -5.57 -7.92 29.17
N GLY A 50 -5.99 -8.28 27.95
CA GLY A 50 -7.03 -9.28 27.73
C GLY A 50 -8.48 -8.82 27.94
N ARG A 51 -8.91 -7.72 27.32
CA ARG A 51 -10.34 -7.58 27.04
C ARG A 51 -10.61 -8.21 25.68
N GLU A 52 -11.17 -9.42 25.69
CA GLU A 52 -11.74 -10.04 24.49
C GLU A 52 -12.59 -8.99 23.77
N ALA A 53 -12.43 -8.89 22.45
CA ALA A 53 -13.24 -7.99 21.63
C ALA A 53 -14.72 -8.27 21.92
N SER A 54 -15.50 -7.23 22.19
CA SER A 54 -16.94 -7.38 22.40
C SER A 54 -17.54 -8.13 21.20
N PRO A 55 -18.36 -9.17 21.42
CA PRO A 55 -18.97 -9.91 20.33
C PRO A 55 -19.70 -8.99 19.36
N ASN A 56 -19.62 -9.31 18.07
CA ASN A 56 -20.33 -8.56 17.04
C ASN A 56 -21.86 -8.57 17.29
N PRO A 57 -22.58 -7.48 16.99
CA PRO A 57 -24.04 -7.50 16.98
C PRO A 57 -24.58 -8.46 15.89
N PRO A 58 -25.83 -8.91 16.00
CA PRO A 58 -26.45 -9.75 14.96
C PRO A 58 -26.40 -9.09 13.58
N GLY A 59 -26.11 -9.87 12.53
CA GLY A 59 -26.04 -9.40 11.15
C GLY A 59 -24.65 -8.90 10.70
N CYS A 60 -23.64 -9.03 11.55
CA CYS A 60 -22.25 -8.81 11.17
C CYS A 60 -21.63 -10.05 10.53
N ILE A 61 -20.72 -9.80 9.59
CA ILE A 61 -19.81 -10.79 9.04
C ILE A 61 -18.67 -11.08 10.02
N ASP A 62 -18.13 -12.29 9.92
CA ASP A 62 -16.96 -12.73 10.66
C ASP A 62 -15.67 -12.13 10.08
N TYR A 63 -15.51 -12.23 8.75
CA TYR A 63 -14.31 -11.81 8.04
C TYR A 63 -14.63 -10.88 6.87
N GLU A 64 -13.77 -9.89 6.65
CA GLU A 64 -13.76 -9.10 5.42
C GLU A 64 -12.41 -9.21 4.71
N VAL A 65 -12.43 -9.63 3.45
CA VAL A 65 -11.26 -9.64 2.58
C VAL A 65 -11.20 -8.31 1.82
N ILE A 66 -10.17 -7.51 2.09
CA ILE A 66 -9.90 -6.27 1.37
C ILE A 66 -8.86 -6.58 0.27
N ALA A 67 -9.33 -6.66 -0.97
CA ALA A 67 -8.51 -6.91 -2.14
C ALA A 67 -8.14 -5.58 -2.83
N LEU A 68 -6.85 -5.35 -3.06
CA LEU A 68 -6.32 -4.15 -3.71
C LEU A 68 -5.69 -4.51 -5.06
N PRO A 69 -6.40 -4.28 -6.19
CA PRO A 69 -5.89 -4.59 -7.53
C PRO A 69 -4.62 -3.81 -7.88
N GLY A 70 -3.88 -4.30 -8.87
CA GLY A 70 -2.72 -3.63 -9.43
C GLY A 70 -3.06 -2.41 -10.28
N THR A 71 -2.02 -1.78 -10.83
CA THR A 71 -2.18 -0.68 -11.79
C THR A 71 -2.97 -1.17 -13.01
N TRP A 72 -3.95 -0.38 -13.46
CA TRP A 72 -4.86 -0.63 -14.58
C TRP A 72 -5.82 -1.81 -14.38
N GLU A 73 -6.01 -2.24 -13.13
CA GLU A 73 -6.91 -3.34 -12.77
C GLU A 73 -8.16 -2.90 -11.99
N SER A 74 -8.30 -1.60 -11.74
CA SER A 74 -9.40 -0.99 -11.00
C SER A 74 -9.76 0.38 -11.59
N LYS A 75 -10.93 0.91 -11.21
CA LYS A 75 -11.33 2.31 -11.43
C LYS A 75 -12.07 2.85 -10.20
N ALA A 76 -12.07 4.16 -10.01
CA ALA A 76 -12.54 4.80 -8.76
C ALA A 76 -14.06 4.69 -8.50
N ASP A 77 -14.83 4.35 -9.53
CA ASP A 77 -16.28 4.19 -9.52
C ASP A 77 -16.71 2.75 -9.86
N ASP A 78 -15.81 1.76 -9.72
CA ASP A 78 -16.17 0.36 -9.91
C ASP A 78 -17.06 -0.18 -8.79
N ASP A 79 -17.77 -1.27 -9.08
CA ASP A 79 -18.47 -2.04 -8.06
C ASP A 79 -17.44 -2.81 -7.21
N PRO A 80 -17.36 -2.60 -5.88
CA PRO A 80 -16.38 -3.27 -5.04
C PRO A 80 -16.63 -4.77 -4.86
N VAL A 81 -17.86 -5.24 -5.09
CA VAL A 81 -18.23 -6.66 -4.98
C VAL A 81 -18.12 -7.33 -6.35
N ASN A 82 -18.53 -6.66 -7.42
CA ASN A 82 -18.51 -7.19 -8.79
C ASN A 82 -17.69 -6.29 -9.73
N PRO A 83 -16.36 -6.18 -9.53
CA PRO A 83 -15.52 -5.25 -10.30
C PRO A 83 -15.51 -5.58 -11.80
N THR A 84 -15.61 -4.54 -12.62
CA THR A 84 -15.71 -4.63 -14.09
C THR A 84 -14.65 -3.82 -14.82
N ALA A 85 -13.79 -3.09 -14.11
CA ALA A 85 -12.77 -2.23 -14.69
C ALA A 85 -11.86 -2.97 -15.69
N ASN A 86 -11.46 -4.19 -15.34
CA ASN A 86 -10.60 -5.02 -16.15
C ASN A 86 -10.90 -6.50 -15.91
N PRO A 87 -11.46 -7.25 -16.89
CA PRO A 87 -11.75 -8.67 -16.73
C PRO A 87 -10.49 -9.55 -16.64
N ARG A 88 -9.30 -8.98 -16.86
CA ARG A 88 -7.99 -9.64 -16.71
C ARG A 88 -7.24 -9.20 -15.45
N SER A 89 -7.92 -8.52 -14.52
CA SER A 89 -7.33 -8.17 -13.22
C SER A 89 -6.88 -9.44 -12.49
N LEU A 90 -5.62 -9.48 -12.06
CA LEU A 90 -5.04 -10.67 -11.40
C LEU A 90 -5.87 -11.09 -10.19
N LEU A 91 -6.32 -10.12 -9.39
CA LEU A 91 -7.03 -10.43 -8.15
C LEU A 91 -8.44 -10.98 -8.37
N LEU A 92 -9.01 -10.95 -9.59
CA LEU A 92 -10.25 -11.68 -9.90
C LEU A 92 -10.06 -13.19 -9.73
N HIS A 93 -8.86 -13.71 -9.97
CA HIS A 93 -8.50 -15.11 -9.72
C HIS A 93 -8.38 -15.45 -8.22
N VAL A 94 -8.53 -14.47 -7.33
CA VAL A 94 -8.65 -14.65 -5.88
C VAL A 94 -10.07 -14.34 -5.41
N THR A 95 -10.60 -13.17 -5.79
CA THR A 95 -11.88 -12.68 -5.25
C THR A 95 -13.08 -13.48 -5.74
N GLN A 96 -13.14 -13.87 -7.01
CA GLN A 96 -14.27 -14.65 -7.54
C GLN A 96 -14.33 -16.06 -6.93
N PRO A 97 -13.23 -16.84 -6.89
CA PRO A 97 -13.24 -18.14 -6.22
C PRO A 97 -13.60 -18.03 -4.73
N LEU A 98 -13.14 -16.98 -4.02
CA LEU A 98 -13.53 -16.78 -2.62
C LEU A 98 -15.02 -16.49 -2.47
N GLN A 99 -15.61 -15.68 -3.34
CA GLN A 99 -17.07 -15.44 -3.34
C GLN A 99 -17.86 -16.74 -3.57
N GLU A 100 -17.35 -17.65 -4.39
CA GLU A 100 -18.00 -18.94 -4.68
C GLU A 100 -17.81 -19.96 -3.55
N GLN A 101 -16.67 -19.92 -2.84
CA GLN A 101 -16.25 -20.96 -1.90
C GLN A 101 -16.45 -20.60 -0.42
N THR A 102 -16.90 -19.38 -0.13
CA THR A 102 -17.14 -18.92 1.24
C THR A 102 -18.61 -18.56 1.45
N ASP A 103 -19.04 -18.62 2.71
CA ASP A 103 -20.41 -18.25 3.09
C ASP A 103 -20.53 -16.71 3.12
N PRO A 104 -21.39 -16.09 2.27
CA PRO A 104 -21.53 -14.63 2.21
C PRO A 104 -22.14 -14.02 3.48
N GLU A 105 -22.77 -14.80 4.35
CA GLU A 105 -23.21 -14.33 5.67
C GLU A 105 -22.03 -14.20 6.66
N ARG A 106 -20.93 -14.91 6.40
CA ARG A 106 -19.72 -14.91 7.24
C ARG A 106 -18.58 -14.11 6.64
N VAL A 107 -18.45 -14.08 5.32
CA VAL A 107 -17.29 -13.50 4.63
C VAL A 107 -17.74 -12.50 3.58
N LYS A 108 -17.28 -11.26 3.71
CA LYS A 108 -17.42 -10.25 2.68
C LYS A 108 -16.13 -10.13 1.89
N ILE A 109 -16.24 -10.10 0.57
CA ILE A 109 -15.11 -9.83 -0.34
C ILE A 109 -15.29 -8.43 -0.89
N HIS A 110 -14.34 -7.54 -0.61
CA HIS A 110 -14.35 -6.14 -1.05
C HIS A 110 -13.09 -5.87 -1.90
N THR A 111 -13.28 -5.66 -3.20
CA THR A 111 -12.24 -5.19 -4.12
C THR A 111 -12.24 -3.67 -4.13
N VAL A 112 -11.16 -3.05 -3.65
CA VAL A 112 -11.11 -1.60 -3.43
C VAL A 112 -11.21 -0.82 -4.76
N PRO A 113 -12.26 0.00 -4.96
CA PRO A 113 -12.42 0.79 -6.18
C PRO A 113 -11.61 2.08 -6.06
N TYR A 114 -10.47 2.10 -6.76
CA TYR A 114 -9.58 3.26 -6.85
C TYR A 114 -9.04 3.43 -8.27
N THR A 115 -8.46 4.59 -8.57
CA THR A 115 -8.03 4.98 -9.92
C THR A 115 -6.98 4.04 -10.50
N ALA A 116 -6.11 3.46 -9.66
CA ALA A 116 -5.13 2.45 -10.06
C ALA A 116 -4.30 2.83 -11.30
N GLN A 117 -3.76 4.05 -11.33
CA GLN A 117 -2.98 4.55 -12.47
C GLN A 117 -1.51 4.74 -12.11
N PHE A 118 -0.68 4.83 -13.15
CA PHE A 118 0.76 5.01 -13.04
C PHE A 118 1.28 5.91 -14.16
N ARG A 119 1.26 7.22 -13.91
CA ARG A 119 1.90 8.19 -14.81
C ARG A 119 3.38 7.83 -15.04
N ASN A 120 3.72 7.62 -16.30
CA ASN A 120 5.08 7.36 -16.76
C ASN A 120 5.32 8.04 -18.12
N PHE A 121 6.55 8.00 -18.64
CA PHE A 121 6.91 8.67 -19.89
C PHE A 121 6.06 8.26 -21.12
N ASN A 122 5.45 7.06 -21.11
CA ASN A 122 4.51 6.60 -22.15
C ASN A 122 3.04 6.93 -21.84
N ALA A 123 2.71 7.30 -20.60
CA ALA A 123 1.35 7.53 -20.12
C ALA A 123 1.23 8.84 -19.31
N GLN A 124 1.68 9.96 -19.88
CA GLN A 124 1.76 11.26 -19.19
C GLN A 124 0.40 11.83 -18.74
N HIS A 125 -0.71 11.36 -19.34
CA HIS A 125 -2.06 11.83 -19.05
C HIS A 125 -2.69 11.18 -17.80
N GLU A 126 -2.10 10.09 -17.31
CA GLU A 126 -2.62 9.37 -16.15
C GLU A 126 -2.42 10.12 -14.83
N MET A 127 -3.13 9.72 -13.78
CA MET A 127 -2.85 10.12 -12.40
C MET A 127 -1.44 9.68 -11.99
N SER A 128 -0.77 10.49 -11.16
CA SER A 128 0.53 10.10 -10.61
C SER A 128 0.40 8.83 -9.75
N TYR A 129 1.47 8.05 -9.67
CA TYR A 129 1.49 6.86 -8.81
C TYR A 129 1.24 7.22 -7.34
N ASP A 130 1.82 8.32 -6.89
CA ASP A 130 1.69 8.79 -5.50
C ASP A 130 0.24 9.16 -5.17
N ASP A 131 -0.46 9.87 -6.07
CA ASP A 131 -1.86 10.23 -5.88
C ASP A 131 -2.78 9.00 -5.96
N SER A 132 -2.51 8.09 -6.90
CA SER A 132 -3.27 6.85 -7.06
C SER A 132 -3.15 5.97 -5.82
N ARG A 133 -1.93 5.78 -5.30
CA ARG A 133 -1.70 5.08 -4.03
C ARG A 133 -2.38 5.74 -2.85
N LYS A 134 -2.29 7.05 -2.73
CA LYS A 134 -2.94 7.81 -1.65
C LYS A 134 -4.45 7.59 -1.68
N GLN A 135 -5.06 7.63 -2.86
CA GLN A 135 -6.48 7.37 -3.01
C GLN A 135 -6.83 5.92 -2.62
N GLY A 136 -6.11 4.93 -3.14
CA GLY A 136 -6.35 3.51 -2.83
C GLY A 136 -6.19 3.20 -1.34
N LEU A 137 -5.15 3.73 -0.69
CA LEU A 137 -4.97 3.61 0.75
C LEU A 137 -6.13 4.23 1.53
N GLY A 138 -6.55 5.45 1.15
CA GLY A 138 -7.67 6.12 1.80
C GLY A 138 -8.99 5.35 1.67
N ARG A 139 -9.24 4.72 0.52
CA ARG A 139 -10.42 3.89 0.28
C ARG A 139 -10.40 2.62 1.13
N ALA A 140 -9.28 1.92 1.18
CA ALA A 140 -9.12 0.72 2.01
C ALA A 140 -9.26 1.03 3.51
N VAL A 141 -8.64 2.12 3.99
CA VAL A 141 -8.79 2.59 5.37
C VAL A 141 -10.24 2.91 5.68
N GLY A 142 -10.91 3.65 4.79
CA GLY A 142 -12.31 4.05 4.98
C GLY A 142 -13.26 2.84 5.05
N GLU A 143 -13.04 1.82 4.24
CA GLU A 143 -13.83 0.59 4.29
C GLU A 143 -13.63 -0.15 5.61
N ILE A 144 -12.37 -0.37 6.01
CA ILE A 144 -12.04 -1.05 7.28
C ILE A 144 -12.64 -0.31 8.47
N GLN A 145 -12.55 1.03 8.49
CA GLN A 145 -13.17 1.85 9.54
C GLN A 145 -14.69 1.69 9.55
N ALA A 146 -15.33 1.81 8.39
CA ALA A 146 -16.79 1.71 8.27
C ALA A 146 -17.32 0.34 8.70
N THR A 147 -16.58 -0.74 8.40
CA THR A 147 -16.91 -2.08 8.90
C THR A 147 -16.66 -2.19 10.40
N HIS A 148 -15.50 -1.77 10.90
CA HIS A 148 -15.16 -1.87 12.32
C HIS A 148 -16.11 -1.07 13.24
N GLU A 149 -16.58 0.09 12.79
CA GLU A 149 -17.58 0.89 13.52
C GLU A 149 -18.90 0.14 13.72
N LYS A 150 -19.30 -0.70 12.76
CA LYS A 150 -20.55 -1.48 12.79
C LYS A 150 -20.35 -2.85 13.44
N CYS A 151 -19.21 -3.46 13.17
CA CYS A 151 -18.86 -4.83 13.50
C CYS A 151 -17.45 -4.87 14.12
N PRO A 152 -17.31 -4.50 15.41
CA PRO A 152 -16.02 -4.26 16.04
C PRO A 152 -15.13 -5.51 16.18
N ALA A 153 -15.71 -6.71 16.11
CA ALA A 153 -14.98 -7.97 16.17
C ALA A 153 -14.73 -8.60 14.79
N THR A 154 -15.19 -8.00 13.69
CA THR A 154 -14.89 -8.50 12.34
C THR A 154 -13.39 -8.45 12.09
N LYS A 155 -12.84 -9.58 11.63
CA LYS A 155 -11.43 -9.71 11.27
C LYS A 155 -11.24 -9.38 9.79
N PHE A 156 -10.06 -8.88 9.42
CA PHE A 156 -9.74 -8.49 8.06
C PHE A 156 -8.61 -9.35 7.49
N VAL A 157 -8.70 -9.63 6.19
CA VAL A 157 -7.63 -10.20 5.40
C VAL A 157 -7.27 -9.20 4.32
N LEU A 158 -5.99 -8.85 4.19
CA LEU A 158 -5.53 -7.92 3.16
C LEU A 158 -4.88 -8.70 2.02
N VAL A 159 -5.31 -8.48 0.78
CA VAL A 159 -4.68 -9.07 -0.40
C VAL A 159 -4.36 -7.96 -1.38
N GLY A 160 -3.12 -7.88 -1.86
CA GLY A 160 -2.73 -6.85 -2.82
C GLY A 160 -1.83 -7.38 -3.92
N PHE A 161 -1.93 -6.79 -5.11
CA PHE A 161 -1.03 -7.05 -6.23
C PHE A 161 -0.35 -5.77 -6.73
N SER A 162 0.97 -5.80 -6.97
CA SER A 162 1.74 -4.71 -7.58
C SER A 162 1.54 -3.37 -6.82
N GLN A 163 0.93 -2.35 -7.44
CA GLN A 163 0.52 -1.11 -6.76
C GLN A 163 -0.35 -1.38 -5.52
N GLY A 164 -1.32 -2.29 -5.64
CA GLY A 164 -2.17 -2.70 -4.53
C GLY A 164 -1.45 -3.49 -3.45
N ALA A 165 -0.39 -4.25 -3.79
CA ALA A 165 0.47 -4.92 -2.80
C ALA A 165 1.26 -3.90 -1.97
N VAL A 166 1.77 -2.85 -2.62
CA VAL A 166 2.41 -1.75 -1.89
C VAL A 166 1.44 -1.09 -0.92
N ILE A 167 0.20 -0.81 -1.36
CA ILE A 167 -0.85 -0.20 -0.52
C ILE A 167 -1.25 -1.14 0.63
N ALA A 168 -1.51 -2.43 0.36
CA ALA A 168 -1.83 -3.43 1.37
C ALA A 168 -0.71 -3.60 2.40
N GLY A 169 0.56 -3.59 1.96
CA GLY A 169 1.70 -3.70 2.86
C GLY A 169 1.93 -2.43 3.69
N ASP A 170 1.70 -1.23 3.14
CA ASP A 170 1.70 0.02 3.92
C ASP A 170 0.54 0.01 4.94
N LEU A 171 -0.63 -0.48 4.50
CA LEU A 171 -1.74 -1.04 5.26
C LEU A 171 -1.29 -1.75 6.55
N ALA A 172 -0.74 -2.92 6.33
CA ALA A 172 -0.30 -3.85 7.34
C ALA A 172 0.80 -3.26 8.23
N SER A 173 1.76 -2.53 7.66
CA SER A 173 2.82 -1.88 8.42
C SER A 173 2.28 -0.83 9.39
N ASN A 174 1.30 -0.03 8.97
CA ASN A 174 0.66 0.91 9.87
C ASN A 174 -0.15 0.21 10.96
N ILE A 175 -0.98 -0.76 10.61
CA ILE A 175 -1.80 -1.49 11.59
C ILE A 175 -0.91 -2.22 12.59
N GLY A 176 0.03 -3.04 12.13
CA GLY A 176 0.92 -3.85 12.98
C GLY A 176 1.86 -3.03 13.88
N ASN A 177 2.00 -1.74 13.62
CA ASN A 177 2.71 -0.79 14.47
C ASN A 177 1.76 0.20 15.18
N HIS A 178 0.49 -0.16 15.36
CA HIS A 178 -0.52 0.59 16.12
C HIS A 178 -0.81 2.01 15.60
N ARG A 179 -0.68 2.21 14.27
CA ARG A 179 -0.99 3.47 13.56
C ARG A 179 -2.17 3.34 12.59
N GLY A 180 -2.78 2.16 12.53
CA GLY A 180 -3.87 1.86 11.62
C GLY A 180 -5.26 2.12 12.21
N PRO A 181 -6.32 1.92 11.40
CA PRO A 181 -7.70 2.16 11.83
C PRO A 181 -8.25 1.14 12.83
N VAL A 182 -7.55 0.03 13.03
CA VAL A 182 -7.96 -1.12 13.87
C VAL A 182 -6.75 -1.69 14.61
N ASP A 183 -7.00 -2.47 15.65
CA ASP A 183 -5.97 -3.22 16.38
C ASP A 183 -5.33 -4.32 15.49
N PRO A 184 -4.01 -4.58 15.58
CA PRO A 184 -3.37 -5.70 14.88
C PRO A 184 -4.05 -7.06 15.08
N SER A 185 -4.70 -7.30 16.23
CA SER A 185 -5.41 -8.55 16.50
C SER A 185 -6.57 -8.81 15.54
N LEU A 186 -7.08 -7.76 14.88
CA LEU A 186 -8.16 -7.86 13.90
C LEU A 186 -7.66 -8.18 12.49
N ILE A 187 -6.35 -8.17 12.22
CA ILE A 187 -5.81 -8.62 10.93
C ILE A 187 -5.45 -10.10 11.02
N ALA A 188 -6.26 -10.93 10.37
CA ALA A 188 -6.09 -12.38 10.35
C ALA A 188 -4.96 -12.82 9.41
N GLY A 189 -4.73 -12.08 8.32
CA GLY A 189 -3.68 -12.40 7.35
C GLY A 189 -3.45 -11.30 6.32
N VAL A 190 -2.26 -11.26 5.74
CA VAL A 190 -1.90 -10.36 4.64
C VAL A 190 -1.18 -11.15 3.55
N ALA A 191 -1.59 -11.01 2.28
CA ALA A 191 -0.90 -11.56 1.12
C ALA A 191 -0.53 -10.46 0.13
N LEU A 192 0.76 -10.36 -0.21
CA LEU A 192 1.32 -9.32 -1.07
C LEU A 192 1.98 -9.97 -2.29
N ILE A 193 1.39 -9.79 -3.48
CA ILE A 193 1.93 -10.28 -4.74
C ILE A 193 2.68 -9.14 -5.43
N ALA A 194 3.95 -9.35 -5.77
CA ALA A 194 4.78 -8.35 -6.43
C ALA A 194 4.85 -7.00 -5.68
N ASP A 195 5.14 -7.03 -4.37
CA ASP A 195 5.27 -5.82 -3.57
C ASP A 195 6.51 -5.01 -3.99
N GLY A 196 6.28 -3.81 -4.53
CA GLY A 196 7.31 -2.84 -4.89
C GLY A 196 8.18 -2.36 -3.72
N ARG A 197 7.78 -2.66 -2.48
CA ARG A 197 8.54 -2.37 -1.25
C ARG A 197 8.98 -3.63 -0.50
N GLN A 198 9.01 -4.79 -1.17
CA GLN A 198 9.47 -6.04 -0.57
C GLN A 198 10.90 -5.91 -0.02
N GLU A 199 11.12 -6.48 1.16
CA GLU A 199 12.43 -6.67 1.76
C GLU A 199 12.52 -8.07 2.36
N THR A 200 13.64 -8.75 2.17
CA THR A 200 13.78 -10.18 2.50
C THR A 200 13.66 -10.49 3.99
N GLN A 201 13.85 -9.49 4.86
CA GLN A 201 13.72 -9.64 6.30
C GLN A 201 12.31 -9.39 6.87
N HIS A 202 11.33 -8.96 6.05
CA HIS A 202 10.00 -8.58 6.51
C HIS A 202 8.90 -9.42 5.85
N GLY A 203 8.04 -10.03 6.68
CA GLY A 203 7.06 -11.00 6.23
C GLY A 203 7.70 -12.32 5.76
N GLU A 204 6.87 -13.31 5.51
CA GLU A 204 7.31 -14.59 4.97
C GLU A 204 7.25 -14.58 3.44
N LEU A 205 8.38 -14.74 2.76
CA LEU A 205 8.40 -15.04 1.32
C LEU A 205 7.87 -16.45 1.08
N VAL A 206 6.68 -16.61 0.50
CA VAL A 206 6.13 -17.92 0.13
C VAL A 206 6.73 -18.38 -1.20
N GLY A 207 7.02 -19.68 -1.31
CA GLY A 207 7.60 -20.26 -2.52
C GLY A 207 9.14 -20.25 -2.51
N ASN A 208 9.76 -19.86 -3.63
CA ASN A 208 11.20 -19.94 -3.82
C ASN A 208 11.98 -19.02 -2.87
N LYS A 209 12.55 -19.58 -1.79
CA LYS A 209 13.34 -18.86 -0.79
C LYS A 209 14.70 -18.38 -1.30
N GLU A 210 15.14 -18.83 -2.48
CA GLU A 210 16.35 -18.34 -3.14
C GLU A 210 16.12 -16.98 -3.84
N ASN A 211 14.86 -16.54 -3.97
CA ASN A 211 14.56 -15.21 -4.45
C ASN A 211 14.94 -14.17 -3.37
N THR A 212 16.12 -13.57 -3.53
CA THR A 212 16.69 -12.60 -2.58
C THR A 212 16.58 -11.15 -3.04
N GLY A 213 15.84 -10.87 -4.11
CA GLY A 213 15.66 -9.49 -4.57
C GLY A 213 14.81 -8.65 -3.63
N ILE A 214 14.89 -7.35 -3.86
CA ILE A 214 14.15 -6.33 -3.11
C ILE A 214 13.20 -5.59 -4.03
N GLY A 215 12.20 -4.93 -3.45
CA GLY A 215 11.26 -4.13 -4.20
C GLY A 215 11.92 -2.96 -4.96
N ALA A 216 11.35 -2.59 -6.11
CA ALA A 216 11.84 -1.50 -6.94
C ALA A 216 11.92 -0.17 -6.19
N GLU A 217 10.97 0.13 -5.29
CA GLU A 217 11.01 1.34 -4.46
C GLU A 217 12.16 1.30 -3.44
N VAL A 218 12.60 0.11 -3.04
CA VAL A 218 13.77 -0.09 -2.16
C VAL A 218 15.05 0.12 -2.97
N ALA A 219 15.18 -0.59 -4.09
CA ALA A 219 16.36 -0.54 -4.95
C ALA A 219 16.61 0.86 -5.54
N LEU A 220 15.55 1.60 -5.87
CA LEU A 220 15.64 2.93 -6.49
C LEU A 220 15.56 4.08 -5.49
N HIS A 221 15.43 3.81 -4.19
CA HIS A 221 15.26 4.85 -3.17
C HIS A 221 16.36 5.92 -3.21
N ALA A 222 17.63 5.48 -3.20
CA ALA A 222 18.79 6.38 -3.18
C ALA A 222 18.94 7.22 -4.47
N VAL A 223 18.29 6.80 -5.55
CA VAL A 223 18.35 7.40 -6.88
C VAL A 223 16.98 7.94 -7.32
N ASN A 224 16.07 8.17 -6.38
CA ASN A 224 14.70 8.61 -6.63
C ASN A 224 14.62 9.82 -7.59
N ALA A 225 15.49 10.82 -7.40
CA ALA A 225 15.52 12.01 -8.25
C ALA A 225 15.89 11.71 -9.71
N LEU A 226 16.73 10.69 -9.95
CA LEU A 226 17.19 10.31 -11.30
C LEU A 226 16.11 9.59 -12.11
N VAL A 227 15.13 8.97 -11.45
CA VAL A 227 14.08 8.19 -12.10
C VAL A 227 12.81 9.01 -12.40
N GLN A 228 12.63 10.17 -11.76
CA GLN A 228 11.46 11.03 -11.97
C GLN A 228 11.19 11.45 -13.43
N PRO A 229 12.19 11.68 -14.30
CA PRO A 229 11.91 11.93 -15.72
C PRO A 229 11.21 10.77 -16.44
N ILE A 230 11.33 9.54 -15.91
CA ILE A 230 10.71 8.33 -16.45
C ILE A 230 9.37 8.05 -15.77
N VAL A 231 9.31 8.21 -14.44
CA VAL A 231 8.15 7.92 -13.59
C VAL A 231 7.74 9.15 -12.77
N PRO A 232 7.30 10.25 -13.43
CA PRO A 232 7.06 11.51 -12.73
C PRO A 232 5.90 11.39 -11.73
N GLY A 233 6.19 11.72 -10.47
CA GLY A 233 5.21 11.59 -9.38
C GLY A 233 5.05 10.14 -8.88
N ALA A 234 6.06 9.30 -9.10
CA ALA A 234 6.23 8.02 -8.42
C ALA A 234 7.44 8.11 -7.49
N THR A 235 7.21 8.39 -6.21
CA THR A 235 8.27 8.46 -5.21
C THR A 235 8.73 7.04 -4.84
N MET A 236 10.03 6.77 -4.96
CA MET A 236 10.67 5.54 -4.48
C MET A 236 10.87 5.65 -2.96
N ARG A 237 9.97 5.08 -2.17
CA ARG A 237 9.88 5.33 -0.72
C ARG A 237 10.82 4.48 0.14
N GLY A 238 11.63 3.62 -0.47
CA GLY A 238 12.47 2.69 0.28
C GLY A 238 11.65 1.57 0.92
N GLY A 239 12.34 0.80 1.76
CA GLY A 239 11.73 -0.21 2.63
C GLY A 239 10.74 0.37 3.63
N ARG A 240 10.00 -0.49 4.34
CA ARG A 240 9.09 -0.05 5.41
C ARG A 240 9.90 0.03 6.71
N PRO A 241 10.15 1.23 7.28
CA PRO A 241 11.14 1.39 8.36
C PRO A 241 10.89 0.53 9.60
N ASP A 242 9.62 0.32 9.96
CA ASP A 242 9.22 -0.49 11.13
C ASP A 242 8.77 -1.91 10.72
N GLY A 243 9.03 -2.32 9.47
CA GLY A 243 8.52 -3.56 8.91
C GLY A 243 7.01 -3.67 9.06
N PHE A 244 6.53 -4.86 9.46
CA PHE A 244 5.11 -5.15 9.67
C PHE A 244 4.70 -5.21 11.16
N GLY A 245 5.61 -4.88 12.09
CA GLY A 245 5.33 -4.92 13.53
C GLY A 245 4.74 -6.26 13.99
N GLU A 246 3.65 -6.22 14.75
CA GLU A 246 2.94 -7.41 15.26
C GLU A 246 2.32 -8.31 14.19
N LEU A 247 2.24 -7.84 12.93
CA LEU A 247 1.69 -8.63 11.83
C LEU A 247 2.76 -9.39 11.04
N ASN A 248 4.04 -9.27 11.40
CA ASN A 248 5.14 -9.80 10.60
C ASN A 248 5.03 -11.31 10.31
N ASP A 249 4.51 -12.10 11.24
CA ASP A 249 4.26 -13.54 11.08
C ASP A 249 3.02 -13.87 10.21
N ARG A 250 2.13 -12.89 10.03
CA ARG A 250 0.88 -12.99 9.23
C ARG A 250 1.01 -12.43 7.81
N VAL A 251 2.12 -11.78 7.47
CA VAL A 251 2.39 -11.29 6.12
C VAL A 251 3.03 -12.38 5.26
N LYS A 252 2.42 -12.68 4.12
CA LYS A 252 2.91 -13.58 3.08
C LYS A 252 3.26 -12.77 1.83
N ASN A 253 4.51 -12.83 1.40
CA ASN A 253 4.99 -12.19 0.18
C ASN A 253 5.12 -13.21 -0.94
N PHE A 254 4.76 -12.82 -2.16
CA PHE A 254 4.90 -13.63 -3.37
C PHE A 254 5.63 -12.80 -4.41
N CYS A 255 6.74 -13.33 -4.89
CA CYS A 255 7.53 -12.66 -5.92
C CYS A 255 8.10 -13.69 -6.89
N ALA A 256 7.78 -13.53 -8.18
CA ALA A 256 8.35 -14.34 -9.23
C ALA A 256 9.82 -13.95 -9.44
N ALA A 257 10.69 -14.94 -9.60
CA ALA A 257 12.08 -14.69 -9.95
C ALA A 257 12.16 -13.90 -11.26
N GLY A 258 12.94 -12.82 -11.24
CA GLY A 258 13.10 -11.90 -12.35
C GLY A 258 12.01 -10.83 -12.50
N ASP A 259 10.95 -10.81 -11.68
CA ASP A 259 9.98 -9.69 -11.67
C ASP A 259 10.63 -8.44 -11.06
N THR A 260 10.93 -7.44 -11.89
CA THR A 260 11.68 -6.24 -11.46
C THR A 260 10.92 -5.35 -10.49
N VAL A 261 9.62 -5.58 -10.26
CA VAL A 261 8.85 -4.86 -9.24
C VAL A 261 9.25 -5.31 -7.84
N CYS A 262 9.43 -6.60 -7.60
CA CYS A 262 9.67 -7.19 -6.26
C CYS A 262 11.01 -7.93 -6.11
N ASP A 263 11.64 -8.29 -7.23
CA ASP A 263 12.95 -8.95 -7.34
C ASP A 263 13.93 -8.06 -8.13
N ALA A 264 14.10 -6.82 -7.66
CA ALA A 264 15.17 -5.97 -8.15
C ALA A 264 16.49 -6.35 -7.45
N PRO A 265 17.60 -6.50 -8.19
CA PRO A 265 18.90 -6.76 -7.57
C PRO A 265 19.31 -5.59 -6.67
N ALA A 266 19.85 -5.91 -5.49
CA ALA A 266 20.25 -4.91 -4.51
C ALA A 266 21.36 -3.96 -4.98
N SER A 267 22.15 -4.36 -5.99
CA SER A 267 23.22 -3.53 -6.56
C SER A 267 22.68 -2.55 -7.62
N ILE A 268 22.93 -1.25 -7.42
CA ILE A 268 22.57 -0.20 -8.38
C ILE A 268 23.55 -0.22 -9.56
N GLY A 269 23.25 -0.98 -10.62
CA GLY A 269 24.03 -0.94 -11.86
C GLY A 269 23.75 0.34 -12.68
N ASN A 270 22.47 0.59 -13.01
CA ASN A 270 22.01 1.78 -13.74
C ASN A 270 20.53 2.10 -13.42
N ALA A 271 20.30 3.12 -12.60
CA ALA A 271 18.98 3.55 -12.13
C ALA A 271 17.98 3.88 -13.26
N VAL A 272 18.47 4.49 -14.34
CA VAL A 272 17.65 4.93 -15.49
C VAL A 272 17.16 3.72 -16.28
N SER A 273 18.01 2.70 -16.50
CA SER A 273 17.59 1.44 -17.14
C SER A 273 16.51 0.75 -16.32
N ARG A 274 16.69 0.71 -15.00
CA ARG A 274 15.76 0.04 -14.08
C ARG A 274 14.40 0.72 -14.03
N ALA A 275 14.36 2.04 -14.02
CA ALA A 275 13.10 2.76 -14.13
C ALA A 275 12.38 2.50 -15.46
N LYS A 276 13.13 2.31 -16.57
CA LYS A 276 12.53 1.89 -17.85
C LYS A 276 12.02 0.46 -17.82
N GLU A 277 12.74 -0.47 -17.18
CA GLU A 277 12.30 -1.86 -16.97
C GLU A 277 11.02 -1.92 -16.12
N LEU A 278 10.92 -1.11 -15.07
CA LEU A 278 9.72 -0.98 -14.24
C LEU A 278 8.49 -0.54 -15.04
N VAL A 279 8.64 0.47 -15.92
CA VAL A 279 7.57 0.91 -16.83
C VAL A 279 7.26 -0.16 -17.87
N GLY A 280 8.26 -0.92 -18.30
CA GLY A 280 8.10 -1.97 -19.28
C GLY A 280 7.32 -3.17 -18.79
N ALA A 281 7.21 -3.36 -17.45
CA ALA A 281 6.65 -4.55 -16.79
C ALA A 281 7.12 -5.81 -17.51
N ASN A 282 8.31 -6.31 -17.14
CA ASN A 282 8.84 -7.52 -17.76
C ASN A 282 7.74 -8.61 -17.79
N GLY A 283 7.66 -9.39 -18.87
CA GLY A 283 6.47 -10.22 -19.14
C GLY A 283 6.05 -11.09 -17.94
N ILE A 284 7.00 -11.48 -17.08
CA ILE A 284 6.80 -12.23 -15.83
C ILE A 284 5.78 -11.56 -14.90
N HIS A 285 5.77 -10.23 -14.77
CA HIS A 285 4.85 -9.51 -13.88
C HIS A 285 3.38 -9.73 -14.22
N ALA A 286 3.06 -10.03 -15.49
CA ALA A 286 1.71 -10.30 -15.95
C ALA A 286 1.31 -11.79 -15.87
N HIS A 287 2.19 -12.66 -15.36
CA HIS A 287 2.01 -14.12 -15.41
C HIS A 287 1.81 -14.77 -14.04
N TYR A 288 1.49 -14.03 -12.98
CA TYR A 288 1.24 -14.65 -11.66
C TYR A 288 0.06 -15.63 -11.64
N ASP A 289 -0.87 -15.52 -12.59
CA ASP A 289 -2.02 -16.40 -12.82
C ASP A 289 -1.69 -17.70 -13.57
N THR A 290 -0.49 -17.80 -14.14
CA THR A 290 -0.06 -18.89 -15.02
C THR A 290 1.30 -19.47 -14.60
N ASN A 291 2.11 -18.70 -13.88
CA ASN A 291 3.42 -19.08 -13.38
C ASN A 291 3.28 -19.93 -12.11
N ARG A 292 3.61 -21.21 -12.24
CA ARG A 292 3.57 -22.22 -11.16
C ARG A 292 4.93 -22.44 -10.50
N ASP A 293 5.91 -21.59 -10.82
CA ASP A 293 7.24 -21.60 -10.20
C ASP A 293 7.33 -20.59 -9.05
N VAL A 294 6.36 -19.67 -8.94
CA VAL A 294 6.26 -18.74 -7.80
C VAL A 294 5.99 -19.52 -6.52
N VAL A 295 5.03 -20.44 -6.58
CA VAL A 295 4.72 -21.40 -5.51
C VAL A 295 4.72 -22.78 -6.13
N ASP A 296 5.53 -23.70 -5.61
CA ASP A 296 5.73 -25.00 -6.24
C ASP A 296 4.40 -25.73 -6.51
N GLY A 297 4.07 -25.91 -7.78
CA GLY A 297 2.88 -26.63 -8.22
C GLY A 297 1.55 -25.87 -8.12
N MET A 298 1.53 -24.57 -7.83
CA MET A 298 0.34 -23.70 -7.81
C MET A 298 0.65 -22.29 -8.29
N THR A 299 -0.34 -21.58 -8.82
CA THR A 299 -0.21 -20.14 -9.08
C THR A 299 -0.32 -19.37 -7.77
N ALA A 300 0.20 -18.13 -7.70
CA ALA A 300 0.07 -17.32 -6.49
C ALA A 300 -1.41 -17.06 -6.13
N PRO A 301 -2.31 -16.71 -7.07
CA PRO A 301 -3.74 -16.60 -6.80
C PRO A 301 -4.39 -17.89 -6.29
N GLU A 302 -4.03 -19.06 -6.85
CA GLU A 302 -4.55 -20.36 -6.37
C GLU A 302 -4.14 -20.62 -4.91
N TRP A 303 -2.87 -20.40 -4.58
CA TRP A 303 -2.38 -20.58 -3.22
C TRP A 303 -3.08 -19.63 -2.24
N ILE A 304 -3.20 -18.34 -2.60
CA ILE A 304 -3.84 -17.32 -1.76
C ILE A 304 -5.32 -17.66 -1.56
N THR A 305 -6.03 -18.06 -2.60
CA THR A 305 -7.43 -18.48 -2.50
C THR A 305 -7.60 -19.63 -1.50
N ASN A 306 -6.77 -20.66 -1.60
CA ASN A 306 -6.82 -21.80 -0.67
C ASN A 306 -6.52 -21.37 0.76
N TRP A 307 -5.45 -20.59 0.94
CA TRP A 307 -5.04 -20.10 2.25
C TRP A 307 -6.10 -19.22 2.90
N VAL A 308 -6.67 -18.26 2.17
CA VAL A 308 -7.71 -17.37 2.67
C VAL A 308 -8.99 -18.14 2.97
N ARG A 309 -9.42 -19.06 2.09
CA ARG A 309 -10.59 -19.91 2.35
C ARG A 309 -10.45 -20.67 3.66
N ASP A 310 -9.30 -21.28 3.89
CA ASP A 310 -9.06 -22.08 5.10
C ASP A 310 -8.95 -21.18 6.35
N LEU A 311 -8.38 -19.98 6.21
CA LEU A 311 -8.28 -18.97 7.27
C LEU A 311 -9.66 -18.47 7.74
N VAL A 312 -10.54 -18.11 6.81
CA VAL A 312 -11.86 -17.51 7.14
C VAL A 312 -12.91 -18.53 7.61
N GLN A 313 -12.60 -19.83 7.53
CA GLN A 313 -13.44 -20.88 8.12
C GLN A 313 -13.20 -21.06 9.62
N GLN A 314 -12.10 -20.53 10.15
CA GLN A 314 -11.77 -20.63 11.57
C GLN A 314 -12.81 -19.88 12.43
N PRO A 315 -13.20 -20.44 13.60
CA PRO A 315 -14.08 -19.74 14.53
C PRO A 315 -13.40 -18.45 15.03
N ILE A 316 -14.20 -17.41 15.25
CA ILE A 316 -13.75 -16.12 15.81
C ILE A 316 -13.76 -16.15 17.33
#